data_AF-A0A7J7VJ71-F1
#
_entry.id   AF-A0A7J7VJ71-F1
#
_cell.length_a   1.000
_cell.length_b   1.000
_cell.length_c   1.000
_cell.angle_alpha   90.00
_cell.angle_beta   90.00
_cell.angle_gamma   90.00
#
_symmetry.space_group_name_H-M   'P 1'
#
loop_
_entity.id
_entity.type
_entity.pdbx_description
1 polymer ?
#
loop_
_entity_poly.entity_id
_entity_poly.type
_entity_poly.pdbx_seq_one_letter_code
_entity_poly.pdbx_strand_id
1 'polypeptide(L)'
;MLLDSGCDNMLMGIKSLKIVKKTLDTDGSWMKDAASNSPKVYFLIGSRNNTVREFANMQALLEDSTKPGPRKLVLPHSWQGTGQVVYKGFLFFHNQGTPNEIVKYNLQKRTVEDRMLLPGGAGRALVYQHSPSTYIDLAVDEHGLWAIHAGPGLHGHLVLTKIEPGTLGVEHSWDTPCSSQDAEAGFLLCGVLYVVYRSGGHGPHRITCVYDPRGTISEEDLPNLFFPRRPRSHSMIHYNARDKQLYAWNDGSQILYKLQTKRKQPVK
;
A
#
# COMPACT_ATOMS: atom_id res chain seq x y z
N MET A 1 -11.95 -26.66 -9.94
CA MET A 1 -11.79 -26.90 -8.50
C MET A 1 -11.05 -25.70 -7.95
N LEU A 2 -11.80 -24.77 -7.32
CA LEU A 2 -11.33 -23.43 -6.95
C LEU A 2 -10.29 -23.53 -5.82
N LEU A 3 -9.19 -22.78 -5.95
CA LEU A 3 -8.11 -22.67 -4.97
C LEU A 3 -8.63 -22.02 -3.67
N ASP A 4 -9.27 -22.82 -2.83
CA ASP A 4 -9.72 -22.40 -1.50
C ASP A 4 -8.61 -22.65 -0.46
N SER A 5 -7.54 -21.86 -0.59
CA SER A 5 -6.57 -21.64 0.48
C SER A 5 -6.38 -20.15 0.75
N GLY A 6 -7.44 -19.36 0.48
CA GLY A 6 -7.45 -17.91 0.61
C GLY A 6 -7.63 -17.46 2.06
N CYS A 7 -7.12 -16.28 2.39
CA CYS A 7 -7.38 -15.70 3.70
C CYS A 7 -8.85 -15.34 3.86
N ASP A 8 -9.41 -15.65 5.03
CA ASP A 8 -10.81 -15.41 5.39
C ASP A 8 -10.93 -14.54 6.65
N ASN A 9 -10.06 -13.54 6.80
CA ASN A 9 -10.07 -12.65 7.95
C ASN A 9 -10.60 -11.26 7.59
N MET A 10 -11.21 -10.59 8.56
CA MET A 10 -11.52 -9.17 8.53
C MET A 10 -10.84 -8.45 9.69
N LEU A 11 -10.54 -7.18 9.47
CA LEU A 11 -9.93 -6.31 10.46
C LEU A 11 -10.92 -5.96 11.58
N MET A 12 -10.47 -6.12 12.82
CA MET A 12 -11.23 -5.76 14.03
C MET A 12 -10.65 -4.60 14.82
N GLY A 13 -9.37 -4.29 14.63
CA GLY A 13 -8.75 -3.16 15.33
C GLY A 13 -7.26 -3.01 15.05
N ILE A 14 -6.75 -1.83 15.36
CA ILE A 14 -5.31 -1.54 15.39
C ILE A 14 -4.83 -1.70 16.83
N LYS A 15 -4.19 -2.84 17.13
CA LYS A 15 -3.85 -3.27 18.49
C LYS A 15 -2.76 -2.40 19.14
N SER A 16 -1.73 -2.07 18.40
CA SER A 16 -0.57 -1.33 18.90
C SER A 16 0.26 -0.75 17.77
N LEU A 17 1.05 0.28 18.06
CA LEU A 17 2.07 0.78 17.14
C LEU A 17 3.49 0.60 17.68
N LYS A 18 4.46 0.54 16.76
CA LYS A 18 5.89 0.66 17.05
C LYS A 18 6.51 1.63 16.05
N ILE A 19 7.12 2.71 16.53
CA ILE A 19 8.00 3.53 15.68
C ILE A 19 9.32 2.76 15.54
N VAL A 20 9.65 2.39 14.32
CA VAL A 20 10.87 1.66 13.98
C VAL A 20 12.03 2.63 13.79
N LYS A 21 11.84 3.64 12.93
CA LYS A 21 12.88 4.61 12.61
C LYS A 21 12.27 6.00 12.48
N LYS A 22 13.11 7.02 12.63
CA LYS A 22 12.81 8.40 12.26
C LYS A 22 13.81 8.89 11.23
N THR A 23 13.32 9.57 10.20
CA THR A 23 14.10 10.16 9.11
C THR A 23 13.81 11.65 9.00
N LEU A 24 14.72 12.38 8.35
CA LEU A 24 14.52 13.80 8.03
C LEU A 24 13.45 13.97 6.94
N ASP A 25 13.45 13.05 5.97
CA ASP A 25 12.44 13.04 4.90
C ASP A 25 11.07 12.71 5.49
N THR A 26 10.10 13.59 5.22
CA THR A 26 8.77 13.52 5.83
C THR A 26 7.86 12.52 5.13
N ASP A 27 8.08 12.27 3.84
CA ASP A 27 7.35 11.35 2.98
C ASP A 27 8.25 10.28 2.32
N GLY A 28 7.62 9.18 1.94
CA GLY A 28 8.27 8.00 1.40
C GLY A 28 7.47 6.74 1.68
N SER A 29 8.03 5.61 1.26
CA SER A 29 7.52 4.28 1.51
C SER A 29 8.61 3.33 1.99
N TRP A 30 8.23 2.37 2.81
CA TRP A 30 9.12 1.35 3.31
C TRP A 30 8.37 0.04 3.50
N MET A 31 9.03 -1.07 3.20
CA MET A 31 8.35 -2.37 3.14
C MET A 31 9.36 -3.51 3.17
N LYS A 32 8.84 -4.70 3.45
CA LYS A 32 9.48 -5.96 3.09
C LYS A 32 8.74 -6.55 1.89
N ASP A 33 9.37 -7.50 1.20
CA ASP A 33 8.66 -8.29 0.20
C ASP A 33 7.52 -9.06 0.87
N ALA A 34 6.28 -8.82 0.44
CA ALA A 34 5.08 -9.36 1.05
C ALA A 34 4.90 -10.88 0.84
N ALA A 35 5.65 -11.50 -0.08
CA ALA A 35 5.58 -12.94 -0.36
C ALA A 35 6.89 -13.70 -0.10
N SER A 36 8.00 -13.01 0.15
CA SER A 36 9.31 -13.66 0.28
C SER A 36 9.71 -13.92 1.73
N ASN A 37 10.48 -14.99 1.94
CA ASN A 37 11.13 -15.28 3.22
C ASN A 37 12.30 -14.34 3.56
N SER A 38 12.72 -13.50 2.60
CA SER A 38 13.82 -12.57 2.74
C SER A 38 13.66 -11.63 3.96
N PRO A 39 14.72 -11.42 4.76
CA PRO A 39 14.71 -10.45 5.85
C PRO A 39 14.85 -9.01 5.36
N LYS A 40 15.17 -8.80 4.08
CA LYS A 40 15.48 -7.49 3.50
C LYS A 40 14.36 -6.48 3.69
N VAL A 41 14.75 -5.23 3.89
CA VAL A 41 13.85 -4.08 3.99
C VAL A 41 14.19 -3.09 2.89
N TYR A 42 13.17 -2.60 2.21
CA TYR A 42 13.29 -1.64 1.13
C TYR A 42 12.78 -0.28 1.60
N PHE A 43 13.51 0.76 1.26
CA PHE A 43 13.24 2.13 1.67
C PHE A 43 13.30 3.04 0.45
N LEU A 44 12.20 3.72 0.17
CA LEU A 44 12.00 4.57 -0.99
C LEU A 44 11.62 5.96 -0.49
N ILE A 45 12.58 6.88 -0.54
CA ILE A 45 12.44 8.20 0.06
C ILE A 45 11.80 9.16 -0.92
N GLY A 46 10.79 9.89 -0.45
CA GLY A 46 10.09 10.92 -1.19
C GLY A 46 9.12 10.38 -2.25
N SER A 47 8.21 11.24 -2.67
CA SER A 47 7.20 10.96 -3.70
C SER A 47 7.71 10.99 -5.16
N ARG A 48 8.94 11.48 -5.40
CA ARG A 48 9.54 11.57 -6.74
C ARG A 48 11.04 11.32 -6.67
N ASN A 49 11.46 10.08 -6.88
CA ASN A 49 12.86 9.66 -6.78
C ASN A 49 13.05 8.36 -7.57
N ASN A 50 14.28 7.89 -7.75
CA ASN A 50 14.61 6.66 -8.47
C ASN A 50 15.60 5.76 -7.70
N THR A 51 15.92 6.06 -6.44
CA THR A 51 16.93 5.31 -5.68
C THR A 51 16.33 4.53 -4.53
N VAL A 52 16.25 3.20 -4.67
CA VAL A 52 15.82 2.30 -3.58
C VAL A 52 17.01 2.02 -2.67
N ARG A 53 16.80 2.12 -1.36
CA ARG A 53 17.77 1.68 -0.35
C ARG A 53 17.35 0.31 0.18
N GLU A 54 18.14 -0.70 -0.13
CA GLU A 54 17.97 -2.08 0.34
C GLU A 54 18.82 -2.31 1.60
N PHE A 55 18.17 -2.59 2.71
CA PHE A 55 18.80 -3.02 3.96
C PHE A 55 18.76 -4.54 4.05
N ALA A 56 19.81 -5.14 4.62
CA ALA A 56 19.89 -6.59 4.77
C ALA A 56 18.77 -7.15 5.66
N ASN A 57 18.39 -6.41 6.70
CA ASN A 57 17.34 -6.78 7.65
C ASN A 57 16.86 -5.57 8.47
N MET A 58 15.90 -5.78 9.36
CA MET A 58 15.38 -4.75 10.28
C MET A 58 16.45 -4.20 11.24
N GLN A 59 17.44 -5.00 11.64
CA GLN A 59 18.52 -4.54 12.52
C GLN A 59 19.41 -3.50 11.81
N ALA A 60 19.82 -3.80 10.57
CA ALA A 60 20.60 -2.88 9.74
C ALA A 60 19.85 -1.58 9.42
N LEU A 61 18.51 -1.59 9.41
CA LEU A 61 17.71 -0.37 9.27
C LEU A 61 17.78 0.53 10.52
N LEU A 62 17.81 -0.09 11.71
CA LEU A 62 17.81 0.60 13.00
C LEU A 62 19.19 1.18 13.33
N GLU A 63 20.24 0.44 13.01
CA GLU A 63 21.61 0.78 13.37
C GLU A 63 22.28 1.57 12.23
N ASP A 64 22.12 2.90 12.20
CA ASP A 64 22.72 3.79 11.17
C ASP A 64 24.24 3.67 11.05
N SER A 65 24.92 3.13 12.07
CA SER A 65 26.36 2.92 12.12
C SER A 65 26.82 1.55 11.59
N THR A 66 25.91 0.63 11.26
CA THR A 66 26.29 -0.71 10.78
C THR A 66 26.90 -0.65 9.38
N LYS A 67 28.10 -1.22 9.25
CA LYS A 67 28.70 -1.54 7.95
C LYS A 67 28.43 -3.01 7.61
N PRO A 68 28.04 -3.32 6.37
CA PRO A 68 27.81 -2.39 5.26
C PRO A 68 26.47 -1.64 5.40
N GLY A 69 26.47 -0.35 5.04
CA GLY A 69 25.25 0.44 4.95
C GLY A 69 24.30 -0.06 3.85
N PRO A 70 23.15 0.60 3.64
CA PRO A 70 22.16 0.13 2.67
C PRO A 70 22.73 0.08 1.26
N ARG A 71 22.42 -1.02 0.55
CA ARG A 71 22.71 -1.13 -0.88
C ARG A 71 21.78 -0.20 -1.65
N LYS A 72 22.35 0.72 -2.43
CA LYS A 72 21.60 1.64 -3.29
C LYS A 72 21.32 0.97 -4.63
N LEU A 73 20.05 0.93 -5.04
CA LEU A 73 19.61 0.47 -6.35
C LEU A 73 19.03 1.67 -7.09
N VAL A 74 19.71 2.13 -8.13
CA VAL A 74 19.23 3.22 -8.99
C VAL A 74 18.38 2.62 -10.11
N LEU A 75 17.11 3.01 -10.16
CA LEU A 75 16.15 2.58 -11.16
C LEU A 75 16.31 3.42 -12.44
N PRO A 76 16.03 2.84 -13.62
CA PRO A 76 16.05 3.57 -14.88
C PRO A 76 14.95 4.64 -14.99
N HIS A 77 13.90 4.50 -14.17
CA HIS A 77 12.78 5.43 -14.10
C HIS A 77 12.52 5.84 -12.66
N SER A 78 12.16 7.11 -12.47
CA SER A 78 11.68 7.60 -11.19
C SER A 78 10.25 7.15 -10.94
N TRP A 79 9.88 6.99 -9.67
CA TRP A 79 8.51 6.73 -9.27
C TRP A 79 7.71 8.02 -9.02
N GLN A 80 6.40 7.88 -9.06
CA GLN A 80 5.42 8.89 -8.69
C GLN A 80 4.63 8.44 -7.45
N GLY A 81 4.56 9.30 -6.43
CA GLY A 81 3.86 9.05 -5.18
C GLY A 81 4.60 8.08 -4.25
N THR A 82 3.86 7.50 -3.30
CA THR A 82 4.37 6.62 -2.24
C THR A 82 3.71 5.24 -2.26
N GLY A 83 3.02 4.90 -3.34
CA GLY A 83 2.25 3.68 -3.51
C GLY A 83 3.02 2.51 -4.11
N GLN A 84 4.33 2.40 -3.85
CA GLN A 84 5.16 1.30 -4.37
C GLN A 84 5.01 0.04 -3.52
N VAL A 85 5.12 -1.13 -4.14
CA VAL A 85 5.12 -2.42 -3.42
C VAL A 85 6.25 -3.32 -3.90
N VAL A 86 6.79 -4.14 -2.99
CA VAL A 86 7.69 -5.24 -3.33
C VAL A 86 6.95 -6.56 -3.15
N TYR A 87 6.89 -7.35 -4.23
CA TYR A 87 6.18 -8.62 -4.26
C TYR A 87 6.91 -9.65 -5.12
N LYS A 88 7.24 -10.81 -4.53
CA LYS A 88 7.90 -11.93 -5.22
C LYS A 88 9.21 -11.53 -5.92
N GLY A 89 10.01 -10.68 -5.29
CA GLY A 89 11.30 -10.20 -5.80
C GLY A 89 11.20 -9.05 -6.82
N PHE A 90 10.00 -8.55 -7.10
CA PHE A 90 9.76 -7.43 -8.01
C PHE A 90 9.33 -6.18 -7.24
N LEU A 91 9.83 -5.04 -7.67
CA LEU A 91 9.30 -3.73 -7.30
C LEU A 91 8.29 -3.30 -8.35
N PHE A 92 7.09 -2.95 -7.91
CA PHE A 92 6.06 -2.35 -8.74
C PHE A 92 5.86 -0.89 -8.33
N PHE A 93 5.82 0.01 -9.31
CA PHE A 93 5.67 1.44 -9.05
C PHE A 93 5.03 2.19 -10.22
N HIS A 94 4.36 3.30 -9.94
CA HIS A 94 3.87 4.24 -10.95
C HIS A 94 5.05 5.03 -11.53
N ASN A 95 5.24 4.97 -12.85
CA ASN A 95 6.32 5.67 -13.54
C ASN A 95 6.08 7.19 -13.59
N GLN A 96 7.03 7.96 -13.07
CA GLN A 96 6.99 9.41 -13.10
C GLN A 96 6.94 9.95 -14.52
N GLY A 97 6.08 10.96 -14.74
CA GLY A 97 5.90 11.59 -16.06
C GLY A 97 4.91 10.86 -16.96
N THR A 98 4.35 9.75 -16.49
CA THR A 98 3.23 9.08 -17.16
C THR A 98 1.94 9.28 -16.36
N PRO A 99 0.77 9.34 -17.02
CA PRO A 99 -0.48 9.39 -16.28
C PRO A 99 -0.69 8.12 -15.45
N ASN A 100 -0.48 6.93 -16.04
CA ASN A 100 -0.97 5.67 -15.47
C ASN A 100 -0.08 4.44 -15.75
N GLU A 101 1.20 4.62 -16.08
CA GLU A 101 2.08 3.48 -16.35
C GLU A 101 2.60 2.87 -15.04
N ILE A 102 2.36 1.57 -14.84
CA ILE A 102 2.97 0.78 -13.77
C ILE A 102 4.14 -0.01 -14.34
N VAL A 103 5.29 0.09 -13.68
CA VAL A 103 6.54 -0.61 -14.05
C VAL A 103 6.77 -1.78 -13.11
N LYS A 104 7.09 -2.95 -13.68
CA LYS A 104 7.58 -4.13 -12.96
C LYS A 104 9.10 -4.23 -13.11
N TYR A 105 9.81 -4.04 -12.01
CA TYR A 105 11.27 -4.05 -11.97
C TYR A 105 11.81 -5.24 -11.18
N ASN A 106 12.69 -6.03 -11.78
CA ASN A 106 13.34 -7.15 -11.12
C ASN A 106 14.48 -6.67 -10.23
N LEU A 107 14.34 -6.81 -8.91
CA LEU A 107 15.34 -6.33 -7.93
C LEU A 107 16.67 -7.10 -8.01
N GLN A 108 16.64 -8.37 -8.43
CA GLN A 108 17.83 -9.20 -8.54
C GLN A 108 18.58 -8.93 -9.85
N LYS A 109 17.88 -9.00 -10.99
CA LYS A 109 18.45 -8.77 -12.33
C LYS A 109 18.75 -7.30 -12.60
N ARG A 110 18.11 -6.40 -11.85
CA ARG A 110 18.22 -4.94 -11.99
C ARG A 110 17.74 -4.43 -13.36
N THR A 111 16.63 -4.96 -13.83
CA THR A 111 16.06 -4.65 -15.13
C THR A 111 14.56 -4.43 -15.02
N VAL A 112 14.01 -3.56 -15.86
CA VAL A 112 12.56 -3.52 -16.10
C VAL A 112 12.20 -4.81 -16.84
N GLU A 113 11.28 -5.60 -16.29
CA GLU A 113 10.80 -6.81 -16.94
C GLU A 113 9.52 -6.57 -17.73
N ASP A 114 8.65 -5.68 -17.26
CA ASP A 114 7.37 -5.42 -17.92
C ASP A 114 6.78 -4.05 -17.52
N ARG A 115 5.77 -3.60 -18.27
CA ARG A 115 5.01 -2.38 -18.03
C ARG A 115 3.56 -2.56 -18.44
N MET A 116 2.66 -1.86 -17.75
CA MET A 116 1.26 -1.76 -18.17
C MET A 116 0.73 -0.34 -18.02
N LEU A 117 -0.28 0.00 -18.82
CA LEU A 117 -1.10 1.21 -18.63
C LEU A 117 -2.35 0.81 -17.84
N LEU A 118 -2.52 1.37 -16.64
CA LEU A 118 -3.66 1.06 -15.78
C LEU A 118 -4.94 1.73 -16.31
N PRO A 119 -6.01 0.98 -16.63
CA PRO A 119 -7.25 1.57 -17.18
C PRO A 119 -8.10 2.26 -16.09
N GLY A 120 -9.36 2.58 -16.40
CA GLY A 120 -10.33 3.01 -15.38
C GLY A 120 -10.17 4.44 -14.87
N GLY A 121 -9.50 5.33 -15.62
CA GLY A 121 -9.29 6.73 -15.22
C GLY A 121 -8.11 6.96 -14.28
N ALA A 122 -7.31 5.93 -14.01
CA ALA A 122 -6.07 6.04 -13.24
C ALA A 122 -5.19 7.20 -13.74
N GLY A 123 -4.53 7.89 -12.81
CA GLY A 123 -3.62 8.99 -13.14
C GLY A 123 -4.26 10.35 -13.38
N ARG A 124 -5.59 10.44 -13.52
CA ARG A 124 -6.28 11.71 -13.79
C ARG A 124 -6.44 12.59 -12.56
N ALA A 125 -6.53 11.97 -11.38
CA ALA A 125 -6.66 12.64 -10.10
C ALA A 125 -5.86 11.89 -9.03
N LEU A 126 -5.56 12.56 -7.92
CA LEU A 126 -4.95 11.94 -6.75
C LEU A 126 -5.88 10.84 -6.21
N VAL A 127 -5.32 9.69 -5.85
CA VAL A 127 -6.11 8.60 -5.25
C VAL A 127 -6.63 9.00 -3.87
N TYR A 128 -5.84 9.76 -3.11
CA TYR A 128 -6.21 10.24 -1.78
C TYR A 128 -5.98 11.75 -1.67
N GLN A 129 -6.97 12.51 -1.23
CA GLN A 129 -6.84 13.96 -1.07
C GLN A 129 -5.70 14.36 -0.13
N HIS A 130 -5.42 13.58 0.91
CA HIS A 130 -4.36 13.86 1.89
C HIS A 130 -3.02 13.18 1.58
N SER A 131 -2.86 12.54 0.42
CA SER A 131 -1.58 11.99 -0.05
C SER A 131 -1.10 12.78 -1.28
N PRO A 132 -0.44 13.95 -1.06
CA PRO A 132 -0.03 14.79 -2.18
C PRO A 132 0.98 14.03 -3.03
N SER A 133 0.68 13.89 -4.33
CA SER A 133 1.49 13.21 -5.35
C SER A 133 1.23 11.71 -5.57
N THR A 134 0.32 11.06 -4.83
CA THR A 134 -0.05 9.66 -5.09
C THR A 134 -1.29 9.61 -5.98
N TYR A 135 -1.14 9.09 -7.20
CA TYR A 135 -2.23 8.91 -8.17
C TYR A 135 -2.68 7.45 -8.27
N ILE A 136 -1.75 6.52 -8.04
CA ILE A 136 -1.96 5.08 -8.02
C ILE A 136 -1.26 4.56 -6.77
N ASP A 137 -2.01 3.84 -5.94
CA ASP A 137 -1.50 3.17 -4.76
C ASP A 137 -1.56 1.66 -4.97
N LEU A 138 -0.40 1.01 -5.07
CA LEU A 138 -0.33 -0.43 -5.21
C LEU A 138 -0.43 -1.08 -3.83
N ALA A 139 -1.09 -2.22 -3.78
CA ALA A 139 -1.28 -2.97 -2.55
C ALA A 139 -1.08 -4.46 -2.80
N VAL A 140 -0.67 -5.16 -1.74
CA VAL A 140 -0.50 -6.61 -1.75
C VAL A 140 -1.16 -7.21 -0.52
N ASP A 141 -1.91 -8.28 -0.74
CA ASP A 141 -2.48 -9.08 0.33
C ASP A 141 -2.31 -10.58 0.01
N GLU A 142 -3.05 -11.44 0.70
CA GLU A 142 -3.06 -12.89 0.48
C GLU A 142 -3.60 -13.29 -0.90
N HIS A 143 -4.34 -12.42 -1.58
CA HIS A 143 -4.93 -12.67 -2.90
C HIS A 143 -4.10 -12.13 -4.05
N GLY A 144 -2.99 -11.44 -3.80
CA GLY A 144 -2.04 -11.02 -4.83
C GLY A 144 -1.83 -9.52 -4.91
N LEU A 145 -1.68 -9.01 -6.14
CA LEU A 145 -1.35 -7.62 -6.44
C LEU A 145 -2.61 -6.84 -6.83
N TRP A 146 -2.69 -5.61 -6.32
CA TRP A 146 -3.82 -4.72 -6.53
C TRP A 146 -3.33 -3.30 -6.80
N ALA A 147 -4.16 -2.51 -7.48
CA ALA A 147 -4.03 -1.07 -7.60
C ALA A 147 -5.30 -0.39 -7.09
N ILE A 148 -5.12 0.67 -6.32
CA ILE A 148 -6.15 1.60 -5.88
C ILE A 148 -5.89 2.91 -6.61
N HIS A 149 -6.88 3.45 -7.29
CA HIS A 149 -6.76 4.72 -8.01
C HIS A 149 -8.09 5.48 -8.02
N ALA A 150 -8.05 6.76 -8.36
CA ALA A 150 -9.28 7.51 -8.59
C ALA A 150 -9.96 7.07 -9.89
N GLY A 151 -11.29 7.06 -9.89
CA GLY A 151 -12.10 6.93 -11.10
C GLY A 151 -12.07 8.19 -11.99
N PRO A 152 -12.68 8.16 -13.17
CA PRO A 152 -12.62 9.25 -14.16
C PRO A 152 -13.44 10.51 -13.80
N GLY A 153 -14.22 10.50 -12.71
CA GLY A 153 -15.06 11.63 -12.28
C GLY A 153 -14.31 12.70 -11.47
N LEU A 154 -14.80 13.94 -11.51
CA LEU A 154 -14.32 15.03 -10.64
C LEU A 154 -14.69 14.72 -9.19
N HIS A 155 -13.70 14.73 -8.28
CA HIS A 155 -13.83 14.24 -6.89
C HIS A 155 -14.24 12.75 -6.82
N GLY A 156 -13.58 11.93 -7.63
CA GLY A 156 -13.95 10.56 -7.90
C GLY A 156 -13.97 9.63 -6.68
N HIS A 157 -14.79 8.60 -6.81
CA HIS A 157 -14.70 7.38 -6.04
C HIS A 157 -13.36 6.66 -6.29
N LEU A 158 -13.01 5.77 -5.39
CA LEU A 158 -11.87 4.89 -5.55
C LEU A 158 -12.27 3.70 -6.42
N VAL A 159 -11.38 3.30 -7.30
CA VAL A 159 -11.46 2.10 -8.11
C VAL A 159 -10.40 1.12 -7.60
N LEU A 160 -10.84 -0.10 -7.31
CA LEU A 160 -9.96 -1.20 -6.96
C LEU A 160 -9.73 -2.07 -8.19
N THR A 161 -8.48 -2.31 -8.58
CA THR A 161 -8.14 -3.14 -9.73
C THR A 161 -7.23 -4.29 -9.31
N LYS A 162 -7.61 -5.53 -9.61
CA LYS A 162 -6.80 -6.74 -9.40
C LYS A 162 -5.90 -6.96 -10.61
N ILE A 163 -4.62 -7.20 -10.35
CA ILE A 163 -3.59 -7.33 -11.39
C ILE A 163 -2.90 -8.67 -11.23
N GLU A 164 -2.79 -9.43 -12.32
CA GLU A 164 -1.98 -10.64 -12.35
C GLU A 164 -0.49 -10.24 -12.36
N PRO A 165 0.26 -10.48 -11.28
CA PRO A 165 1.66 -10.01 -11.12
C PRO A 165 2.62 -10.60 -12.16
N GLY A 166 2.31 -11.76 -12.75
CA GLY A 166 3.10 -12.40 -13.78
C GLY A 166 3.13 -11.61 -15.08
N THR A 167 1.95 -11.25 -15.58
CA THR A 167 1.72 -10.67 -16.92
C THR A 167 1.36 -9.19 -16.91
N LEU A 168 1.16 -8.60 -15.72
CA LEU A 168 0.55 -7.28 -15.55
C LEU A 168 -0.82 -7.15 -16.24
N GLY A 169 -1.53 -8.26 -16.43
CA GLY A 169 -2.89 -8.25 -16.94
C GLY A 169 -3.88 -7.80 -15.87
N VAL A 170 -4.88 -6.99 -16.24
CA VAL A 170 -6.02 -6.71 -15.37
C VAL A 170 -6.89 -7.94 -15.29
N GLU A 171 -7.09 -8.47 -14.08
CA GLU A 171 -8.05 -9.55 -13.83
C GLU A 171 -9.47 -9.00 -13.72
N HIS A 172 -9.64 -7.93 -12.94
CA HIS A 172 -10.93 -7.27 -12.76
C HIS A 172 -10.77 -5.87 -12.11
N SER A 173 -11.75 -5.00 -12.31
CA SER A 173 -11.82 -3.68 -11.67
C SER A 173 -13.21 -3.45 -11.06
N TRP A 174 -13.24 -2.89 -9.85
CA TRP A 174 -14.46 -2.57 -9.11
C TRP A 174 -14.51 -1.08 -8.82
N ASP A 175 -15.61 -0.43 -9.22
CA ASP A 175 -15.98 0.88 -8.72
C ASP A 175 -16.46 0.74 -7.27
N THR A 176 -15.79 1.39 -6.32
CA THR A 176 -16.12 1.31 -4.90
C THR A 176 -16.99 2.50 -4.48
N PRO A 177 -17.77 2.40 -3.39
CA PRO A 177 -18.44 3.56 -2.80
C PRO A 177 -17.48 4.49 -2.05
N CYS A 178 -16.21 4.12 -1.90
CA CYS A 178 -15.23 4.89 -1.14
C CYS A 178 -14.85 6.16 -1.91
N SER A 179 -14.89 7.31 -1.24
CA SER A 179 -14.49 8.59 -1.83
C SER A 179 -12.99 8.85 -1.68
N SER A 180 -12.39 9.53 -2.67
CA SER A 180 -11.03 10.10 -2.55
C SER A 180 -10.96 11.31 -1.62
N GLN A 181 -12.10 11.98 -1.38
CA GLN A 181 -12.20 13.13 -0.48
C GLN A 181 -11.92 12.72 0.98
N ASP A 182 -11.16 13.52 1.71
CA ASP A 182 -10.68 13.28 3.07
C ASP A 182 -9.89 11.95 3.28
N ALA A 183 -9.70 11.15 2.23
CA ALA A 183 -8.91 9.92 2.28
C ALA A 183 -7.42 10.26 2.44
N GLU A 184 -6.71 9.48 3.24
CA GLU A 184 -5.27 9.61 3.42
C GLU A 184 -4.47 8.41 2.91
N ALA A 185 -5.02 7.19 3.01
CA ALA A 185 -4.39 5.97 2.56
C ALA A 185 -5.42 4.84 2.41
N GLY A 186 -5.02 3.75 1.76
CA GLY A 186 -5.80 2.53 1.66
C GLY A 186 -4.91 1.30 1.69
N PHE A 187 -5.43 0.17 2.15
CA PHE A 187 -4.73 -1.10 2.12
C PHE A 187 -5.70 -2.25 1.95
N LEU A 188 -5.19 -3.40 1.51
CA LEU A 188 -5.98 -4.62 1.39
C LEU A 188 -5.58 -5.64 2.44
N LEU A 189 -6.57 -6.35 2.96
CA LEU A 189 -6.40 -7.51 3.80
C LEU A 189 -7.43 -8.55 3.37
N CYS A 190 -6.98 -9.73 2.97
CA CYS A 190 -7.84 -10.86 2.61
C CYS A 190 -8.94 -10.49 1.59
N GLY A 191 -8.57 -9.71 0.57
CA GLY A 191 -9.38 -9.30 -0.58
C GLY A 191 -10.27 -8.10 -0.31
N VAL A 192 -10.19 -7.51 0.88
CA VAL A 192 -11.05 -6.41 1.32
C VAL A 192 -10.23 -5.13 1.37
N LEU A 193 -10.74 -4.08 0.73
CA LEU A 193 -10.18 -2.74 0.77
C LEU A 193 -10.62 -2.03 2.05
N TYR A 194 -9.67 -1.50 2.79
CA TYR A 194 -9.89 -0.62 3.95
C TYR A 194 -9.31 0.75 3.63
N VAL A 195 -10.15 1.79 3.66
CA VAL A 195 -9.74 3.16 3.33
C VAL A 195 -9.73 4.00 4.60
N VAL A 196 -8.59 4.66 4.84
CA VAL A 196 -8.35 5.49 6.01
C VAL A 196 -8.64 6.95 5.64
N TYR A 197 -9.42 7.61 6.49
CA TYR A 197 -9.82 8.99 6.34
C TYR A 197 -9.37 9.83 7.52
N ARG A 198 -9.12 11.10 7.22
CA ARG A 198 -8.80 12.12 8.21
C ARG A 198 -9.65 13.36 7.95
N SER A 199 -10.93 13.27 8.33
CA SER A 199 -11.90 14.29 7.98
C SER A 199 -11.49 15.70 8.40
N GLY A 200 -11.64 16.65 7.46
CA GLY A 200 -11.27 18.05 7.65
C GLY A 200 -9.78 18.28 7.93
N GLY A 201 -8.90 17.32 7.63
CA GLY A 201 -7.46 17.42 7.82
C GLY A 201 -6.97 17.46 9.27
N HIS A 202 -7.88 17.48 10.25
CA HIS A 202 -7.58 17.59 11.69
C HIS A 202 -8.25 16.50 12.54
N GLY A 203 -9.19 15.75 11.95
CA GLY A 203 -9.88 14.65 12.61
C GLY A 203 -8.97 13.46 12.96
N PRO A 204 -9.49 12.49 13.73
CA PRO A 204 -8.79 11.23 13.97
C PRO A 204 -8.69 10.41 12.69
N HIS A 205 -7.56 9.71 12.55
CA HIS A 205 -7.32 8.72 11.50
C HIS A 205 -8.21 7.50 11.75
N ARG A 206 -9.18 7.27 10.88
CA ARG A 206 -10.17 6.21 11.05
C ARG A 206 -10.50 5.55 9.73
N ILE A 207 -10.86 4.28 9.78
CA ILE A 207 -11.37 3.59 8.60
C ILE A 207 -12.87 3.84 8.56
N THR A 208 -13.36 4.52 7.52
CA THR A 208 -14.80 4.80 7.33
C THR A 208 -15.39 4.12 6.11
N CYS A 209 -14.55 3.65 5.19
CA CYS A 209 -15.01 2.88 4.05
C CYS A 209 -14.27 1.55 4.00
N VAL A 210 -15.06 0.47 3.91
CA VAL A 210 -14.59 -0.89 3.73
C VAL A 210 -15.33 -1.43 2.52
N TYR A 211 -14.59 -1.95 1.55
CA TYR A 211 -15.19 -2.52 0.35
C TYR A 211 -14.71 -3.96 0.18
N ASP A 212 -15.66 -4.89 0.19
CA ASP A 212 -15.43 -6.31 -0.04
C ASP A 212 -16.06 -6.71 -1.38
N PRO A 213 -15.25 -6.91 -2.44
CA PRO A 213 -15.75 -7.34 -3.75
C PRO A 213 -16.55 -8.65 -3.74
N ARG A 214 -16.34 -9.50 -2.71
CA ARG A 214 -17.03 -10.77 -2.57
C ARG A 214 -18.31 -10.68 -1.74
N GLY A 215 -18.58 -9.53 -1.13
CA GLY A 215 -19.76 -9.33 -0.28
C GLY A 215 -19.79 -10.24 0.95
N THR A 216 -18.64 -10.62 1.50
CA THR A 216 -18.52 -11.52 2.66
C THR A 216 -18.47 -10.79 4.01
N ILE A 217 -18.48 -9.46 4.00
CA ILE A 217 -18.51 -8.63 5.21
C ILE A 217 -19.82 -7.83 5.23
N SER A 218 -20.58 -7.97 6.32
CA SER A 218 -21.72 -7.09 6.62
C SER A 218 -21.23 -5.78 7.24
N GLU A 219 -21.86 -4.65 6.90
CA GLU A 219 -21.57 -3.37 7.56
C GLU A 219 -21.85 -3.43 9.07
N GLU A 220 -22.83 -4.22 9.49
CA GLU A 220 -23.18 -4.43 10.92
C GLU A 220 -22.06 -5.14 11.70
N ASP A 221 -21.21 -5.91 11.01
CA ASP A 221 -20.10 -6.65 11.59
C ASP A 221 -18.82 -5.82 11.75
N LEU A 222 -18.78 -4.62 11.14
CA LEU A 222 -17.61 -3.74 11.14
C LEU A 222 -17.52 -2.96 12.45
N PRO A 223 -16.42 -3.11 13.21
CA PRO A 223 -16.21 -2.28 14.39
C PRO A 223 -15.78 -0.86 13.98
N ASN A 224 -15.82 0.05 14.95
CA ASN A 224 -15.19 1.35 14.80
C ASN A 224 -13.67 1.22 14.80
N LEU A 225 -13.05 1.46 13.65
CA LEU A 225 -11.62 1.24 13.42
C LEU A 225 -10.86 2.56 13.44
N PHE A 226 -10.04 2.77 14.48
CA PHE A 226 -9.20 3.96 14.64
C PHE A 226 -7.73 3.61 14.65
N PHE A 227 -6.92 4.48 14.06
CA PHE A 227 -5.48 4.46 14.27
C PHE A 227 -5.12 5.34 15.48
N PRO A 228 -4.04 5.01 16.20
CA PRO A 228 -3.49 5.90 17.21
C PRO A 228 -3.17 7.28 16.61
N ARG A 229 -3.48 8.34 17.36
CA ARG A 229 -3.40 9.74 16.89
C ARG A 229 -2.00 10.09 16.37
N ARG A 230 -1.96 10.76 15.21
CA ARG A 230 -0.76 11.33 14.60
C ARG A 230 -0.98 12.81 14.24
N PRO A 231 0.08 13.62 14.14
CA PRO A 231 -0.05 15.05 13.86
C PRO A 231 -0.34 15.35 12.38
N ARG A 232 0.17 14.53 11.48
CA ARG A 232 0.02 14.64 10.02
C ARG A 232 -0.66 13.40 9.47
N SER A 233 -1.12 13.47 8.23
CA SER A 233 -1.63 12.31 7.49
C SER A 233 -0.46 11.40 7.10
N HIS A 234 -0.73 10.10 6.96
CA HIS A 234 0.28 9.14 6.52
C HIS A 234 0.61 9.34 5.05
N SER A 235 1.89 9.25 4.69
CA SER A 235 2.28 9.19 3.28
C SER A 235 2.00 7.81 2.68
N MET A 236 2.04 6.76 3.49
CA MET A 236 1.63 5.41 3.09
C MET A 236 1.17 4.58 4.29
N ILE A 237 0.27 3.63 4.03
CA ILE A 237 -0.12 2.55 4.93
C ILE A 237 -0.30 1.29 4.06
N HIS A 238 0.64 0.35 4.12
CA HIS A 238 0.58 -0.89 3.35
C HIS A 238 0.54 -2.10 4.26
N TYR A 239 -0.33 -3.06 3.93
CA TYR A 239 -0.36 -4.35 4.60
C TYR A 239 0.75 -5.26 4.08
N ASN A 240 1.40 -5.98 5.00
CA ASN A 240 2.29 -7.07 4.64
C ASN A 240 1.62 -8.39 5.02
N ALA A 241 1.19 -9.14 4.01
CA ALA A 241 0.47 -10.42 4.17
C ALA A 241 1.28 -11.50 4.89
N ARG A 242 2.61 -11.41 4.90
CA ARG A 242 3.45 -12.36 5.61
C ARG A 242 3.59 -12.01 7.08
N ASP A 243 3.89 -10.74 7.37
CA ASP A 243 4.10 -10.28 8.74
C ASP A 243 2.77 -9.97 9.47
N LYS A 244 1.63 -9.98 8.76
CA LYS A 244 0.28 -9.72 9.28
C LYS A 244 0.17 -8.38 10.02
N GLN A 245 0.83 -7.36 9.50
CA GLN A 245 0.93 -6.02 10.10
C GLN A 245 0.97 -4.94 9.02
N LEU A 246 0.63 -3.70 9.39
CA LEU A 246 0.72 -2.56 8.49
C LEU A 246 2.07 -1.86 8.66
N TYR A 247 2.69 -1.57 7.53
CA TYR A 247 3.84 -0.70 7.37
C TYR A 247 3.31 0.68 7.04
N ALA A 248 3.71 1.68 7.80
CA ALA A 248 3.22 3.03 7.59
C ALA A 248 4.35 4.05 7.70
N TRP A 249 4.18 5.18 7.03
CA TRP A 249 5.09 6.30 7.12
C TRP A 249 4.30 7.56 7.44
N ASN A 250 4.71 8.29 8.48
CA ASN A 250 4.02 9.47 8.96
C ASN A 250 5.01 10.51 9.46
N ASP A 251 5.21 11.57 8.68
CA ASP A 251 6.04 12.73 9.04
C ASP A 251 7.43 12.30 9.52
N GLY A 252 8.11 11.54 8.65
CA GLY A 252 9.44 10.98 8.90
C GLY A 252 9.48 9.81 9.89
N SER A 253 8.36 9.41 10.48
CA SER A 253 8.31 8.20 11.33
C SER A 253 7.93 6.97 10.51
N GLN A 254 8.76 5.94 10.52
CA GLN A 254 8.43 4.61 10.00
C GLN A 254 7.80 3.77 11.09
N ILE A 255 6.57 3.32 10.88
CA ILE A 255 5.68 2.78 11.92
C ILE A 255 5.19 1.40 11.51
N LEU A 256 5.21 0.47 12.46
CA LEU A 256 4.49 -0.80 12.36
C LEU A 256 3.21 -0.74 13.19
N TYR A 257 2.08 -1.05 12.58
CA TYR A 257 0.81 -1.24 13.30
C TYR A 257 0.48 -2.73 13.35
N LYS A 258 0.32 -3.27 14.56
CA LYS A 258 -0.19 -4.63 14.77
C LYS A 258 -1.70 -4.64 14.64
N LEU A 259 -2.21 -5.63 13.92
CA LEU A 259 -3.63 -5.80 13.67
C LEU A 259 -4.26 -6.78 14.66
N GLN A 260 -5.54 -6.59 14.91
CA GLN A 260 -6.44 -7.59 15.48
C GLN A 260 -7.44 -7.97 14.38
N THR A 261 -7.58 -9.27 14.10
CA THR A 261 -8.47 -9.77 13.06
C THR A 261 -9.44 -10.81 13.63
N LYS A 262 -10.59 -10.99 12.97
CA LYS A 262 -11.49 -12.12 13.19
C LYS A 262 -11.74 -12.82 11.86
N ARG A 263 -12.12 -14.09 11.88
CA ARG A 263 -12.58 -14.79 10.68
C ARG A 263 -13.88 -14.15 10.18
N LYS A 264 -14.04 -13.98 8.87
CA LYS A 264 -15.29 -13.53 8.26
C LYS A 264 -16.36 -14.59 8.51
N GLN A 265 -17.59 -14.16 8.71
CA GLN A 265 -18.73 -15.07 8.75
C GLN A 265 -19.43 -15.00 7.40
N PRO A 266 -19.91 -16.12 6.85
CA PRO A 266 -20.77 -16.07 5.67
C PRO A 266 -21.96 -15.16 5.96
N VAL A 267 -22.25 -14.22 5.07
CA VAL A 267 -23.48 -13.43 5.14
C VAL A 267 -24.66 -14.42 5.00
N LYS A 268 -25.61 -14.34 5.93
CA LYS A 268 -26.79 -15.21 5.99
C LYS A 268 -27.77 -14.93 4.85
#